data_AF-A0A1B1TA84-F1
#
_entry.id   AF-A0A1B1TA84-F1
#
_cell.length_a   1.000
_cell.length_b   1.000
_cell.length_c   1.000
_cell.angle_alpha   90.00
_cell.angle_beta   90.00
_cell.angle_gamma   90.00
#
_symmetry.space_group_name_H-M   'P 1'
#
loop_
_entity.id
_entity.type
_entity.pdbx_description
1 polymer ?
#
loop_
_entity_poly.entity_id
_entity_poly.type
_entity_poly.pdbx_seq_one_letter_code
_entity_poly.pdbx_strand_id
1 'polypeptide(L)'
;MDLMLVLSFLFFMSIFAGVGLASMMVKEDTTDDYLVAGRGMHPALAALSAVSTWNSGYMFIGFIGFTYMLGFNIIWLAFLSTIGQVVAWAWLYKFIQEEGRERGVRSLSSLVADKAGAPEAKLAAVLSVLFLSIYAAAQLTSGGKALYVMMGWDEMIGILIGFVLVVAYCYAGGIRASIWTDAAQSCVMIVGVSLFFAGLRCRKLEDLEDLLKA
;
A
#
# COMPACT_ATOMS: atom_id res chain seq x y z
N MET A 1 15.67 -23.41 6.74
CA MET A 1 14.57 -22.43 6.69
C MET A 1 13.68 -22.68 7.89
N ASP A 2 13.35 -21.63 8.64
CA ASP A 2 12.52 -21.76 9.83
C ASP A 2 11.07 -22.07 9.45
N LEU A 3 10.56 -23.22 9.89
CA LEU A 3 9.20 -23.68 9.60
C LEU A 3 8.15 -22.70 10.16
N MET A 4 8.40 -22.10 11.33
CA MET A 4 7.48 -21.12 11.90
C MET A 4 7.34 -19.90 10.99
N LEU A 5 8.46 -19.41 10.44
CA LEU A 5 8.46 -18.23 9.58
C LEU A 5 7.66 -18.45 8.29
N VAL A 6 7.80 -19.62 7.67
CA VAL A 6 7.02 -20.00 6.49
C VAL A 6 5.53 -20.14 6.82
N LEU A 7 5.20 -20.80 7.92
CA LEU A 7 3.80 -20.96 8.35
C LEU A 7 3.13 -19.61 8.66
N SER A 8 3.83 -18.70 9.35
CA SER A 8 3.33 -17.35 9.62
C SER A 8 3.12 -16.56 8.32
N PHE A 9 4.05 -16.65 7.37
CA PHE A 9 3.87 -16.00 6.07
C PHE A 9 2.64 -16.53 5.34
N LEU A 10 2.50 -17.85 5.18
CA LEU A 10 1.36 -18.45 4.50
C LEU A 10 0.03 -18.11 5.20
N PHE A 11 0.03 -18.04 6.54
CA PHE A 11 -1.12 -17.62 7.32
C PHE A 11 -1.56 -16.20 6.97
N PHE A 12 -0.65 -15.22 7.02
CA PHE A 12 -0.99 -13.82 6.68
C PHE A 12 -1.36 -13.66 5.21
N MET A 13 -0.66 -14.32 4.29
CA MET A 13 -1.01 -14.28 2.86
C MET A 13 -2.40 -14.87 2.61
N SER A 14 -2.77 -15.95 3.30
CA SER A 14 -4.11 -16.53 3.21
C SER A 14 -5.19 -15.60 3.75
N ILE A 15 -4.90 -14.88 4.85
CA ILE A 15 -5.82 -13.84 5.37
C ILE A 15 -6.00 -12.73 4.34
N PHE A 16 -4.93 -12.18 3.78
CA PHE A 16 -5.04 -11.08 2.82
C PHE A 16 -5.75 -11.52 1.53
N ALA A 17 -5.41 -12.70 1.01
CA ALA A 17 -6.12 -13.27 -0.13
C ALA A 17 -7.61 -13.48 0.18
N GLY A 18 -7.93 -14.04 1.35
CA GLY A 18 -9.31 -14.27 1.80
C GLY A 18 -10.11 -12.98 1.94
N VAL A 19 -9.53 -11.94 2.55
CA VAL A 19 -10.16 -10.62 2.68
C VAL A 19 -10.38 -9.98 1.32
N GLY A 20 -9.40 -10.03 0.42
CA GLY A 20 -9.53 -9.50 -0.93
C GLY A 20 -10.61 -10.22 -1.72
N LEU A 21 -10.64 -11.56 -1.69
CA LEU A 21 -11.64 -12.38 -2.38
C LEU A 21 -13.04 -12.25 -1.75
N ALA A 22 -13.15 -12.02 -0.44
CA ALA A 22 -14.43 -11.80 0.22
C ALA A 22 -15.17 -10.56 -0.32
N SER A 23 -14.46 -9.59 -0.90
CA SER A 23 -15.08 -8.44 -1.57
C SER A 23 -15.99 -8.86 -2.74
N MET A 24 -15.76 -10.04 -3.35
CA MET A 24 -16.63 -10.58 -4.39
C MET A 24 -18.03 -10.90 -3.89
N MET A 25 -18.20 -11.18 -2.59
CA MET A 25 -19.50 -11.54 -2.02
C MET A 25 -20.44 -10.33 -1.93
N VAL A 26 -19.90 -9.11 -2.02
CA VAL A 26 -20.63 -7.86 -1.86
C VAL A 26 -20.51 -6.92 -3.06
N LYS A 27 -19.81 -7.34 -4.11
CA LYS A 27 -19.60 -6.52 -5.31
C LYS A 27 -20.87 -6.48 -6.17
N GLU A 28 -21.03 -5.38 -6.89
CA GLU A 28 -22.04 -5.24 -7.94
C GLU A 28 -21.39 -5.32 -9.32
N ASP A 29 -22.10 -5.83 -10.31
CA ASP A 29 -21.58 -5.94 -11.68
C ASP A 29 -21.71 -4.62 -12.44
N THR A 30 -21.03 -3.59 -11.93
CA THR A 30 -21.01 -2.26 -12.51
C THR A 30 -19.59 -1.69 -12.54
N THR A 31 -19.34 -0.81 -13.52
CA THR A 31 -18.05 -0.11 -13.61
C THR A 31 -17.82 0.84 -12.42
N ASP A 32 -18.89 1.39 -11.84
CA ASP A 32 -18.80 2.23 -10.64
C ASP A 32 -18.37 1.44 -9.41
N ASP A 33 -18.90 0.23 -9.24
CA ASP A 33 -18.45 -0.63 -8.14
C ASP A 33 -17.00 -1.06 -8.33
N TYR A 34 -16.64 -1.49 -9.55
CA TYR A 34 -15.29 -1.98 -9.81
C TYR A 34 -14.21 -0.89 -9.66
N LEU A 35 -14.46 0.33 -10.17
CA LEU A 35 -13.45 1.40 -10.19
C LEU A 35 -13.50 2.34 -8.98
N VAL A 36 -14.67 2.54 -8.36
CA VAL A 36 -14.83 3.50 -7.24
C VAL A 36 -15.65 2.93 -6.06
N ALA A 37 -15.85 1.61 -5.99
CA ALA A 37 -16.61 0.93 -4.94
C ALA A 37 -18.00 1.54 -4.71
N GLY A 38 -18.67 1.95 -5.80
CA GLY A 38 -20.00 2.56 -5.76
C GLY A 38 -20.03 3.91 -5.02
N ARG A 39 -18.86 4.50 -4.71
CA ARG A 39 -18.70 5.70 -3.87
C ARG A 39 -19.28 5.55 -2.45
N GLY A 40 -19.51 4.31 -1.99
CA GLY A 40 -20.11 4.00 -0.69
C GLY A 40 -19.13 3.45 0.34
N MET A 41 -17.82 3.52 0.08
CA MET A 41 -16.81 2.98 0.99
C MET A 41 -16.78 3.76 2.31
N HIS A 42 -16.69 3.04 3.43
CA HIS A 42 -16.58 3.67 4.74
C HIS A 42 -15.29 4.51 4.84
N PRO A 43 -15.36 5.79 5.28
CA PRO A 43 -14.20 6.69 5.27
C PRO A 43 -12.96 6.15 6.00
N ALA A 44 -13.15 5.42 7.10
CA ALA A 44 -12.04 4.81 7.84
C ALA A 44 -11.27 3.77 7.01
N LEU A 45 -11.97 2.96 6.20
CA LEU A 45 -11.31 1.95 5.35
C LEU A 45 -10.55 2.63 4.21
N ALA A 46 -11.14 3.66 3.60
CA ALA A 46 -10.46 4.47 2.59
C ALA A 46 -9.21 5.17 3.15
N ALA A 47 -9.28 5.69 4.38
CA ALA A 47 -8.14 6.29 5.06
C ALA A 47 -7.01 5.29 5.34
N LEU A 48 -7.35 4.10 5.87
CA LEU A 48 -6.37 3.02 6.08
C LEU A 48 -5.72 2.60 4.76
N SER A 49 -6.52 2.46 3.69
CA SER A 49 -6.00 2.12 2.36
C SER A 49 -5.02 3.16 1.83
N ALA A 50 -5.35 4.44 1.96
CA ALA A 50 -4.44 5.50 1.54
C ALA A 50 -3.15 5.55 2.37
N VAL A 51 -3.22 5.30 3.68
CA VAL A 51 -2.03 5.22 4.55
C VAL A 51 -1.19 3.99 4.20
N SER A 52 -1.81 2.84 3.91
CA SER A 52 -1.11 1.63 3.46
C SER A 52 -0.38 1.86 2.14
N THR A 53 -1.07 2.47 1.16
CA THR A 53 -0.52 2.84 -0.14
C THR A 53 0.68 3.78 0.00
N TRP A 54 0.63 4.70 0.97
CA TRP A 54 1.77 5.55 1.30
C TRP A 54 2.93 4.75 1.90
N ASN A 55 2.65 3.86 2.86
CA ASN A 55 3.63 3.00 3.52
C ASN A 55 3.97 1.75 2.71
N SER A 56 4.49 1.97 1.52
CA SER A 56 4.74 0.94 0.53
C SER A 56 6.18 0.40 0.57
N GLY A 57 6.52 -0.51 -0.35
CA GLY A 57 7.89 -1.02 -0.51
C GLY A 57 8.94 0.08 -0.75
N TYR A 58 8.55 1.23 -1.29
CA TYR A 58 9.39 2.43 -1.28
C TYR A 58 9.81 2.80 0.15
N MET A 59 8.90 2.86 1.12
CA MET A 59 9.25 3.23 2.49
C MET A 59 10.08 2.14 3.20
N PHE A 60 9.72 0.87 3.02
CA PHE A 60 10.37 -0.24 3.72
C PHE A 60 11.74 -0.63 3.16
N ILE A 61 11.96 -0.48 1.85
CA ILE A 61 13.22 -0.89 1.21
C ILE A 61 13.95 0.33 0.64
N GLY A 62 13.25 1.14 -0.17
CA GLY A 62 13.86 2.26 -0.88
C GLY A 62 14.36 3.37 0.05
N PHE A 63 13.51 3.89 0.92
CA PHE A 63 13.81 4.99 1.83
C PHE A 63 14.85 4.59 2.87
N ILE A 64 14.78 3.36 3.39
CA ILE A 64 15.83 2.81 4.27
C ILE A 64 17.16 2.70 3.52
N GLY A 65 17.15 2.18 2.29
CA GLY A 65 18.35 2.12 1.45
C GLY A 65 18.96 3.48 1.16
N PHE A 66 18.13 4.49 0.83
CA PHE A 66 18.60 5.86 0.65
C PHE A 66 19.14 6.45 1.94
N THR A 67 18.52 6.18 3.08
CA THR A 67 19.04 6.62 4.39
C THR A 67 20.42 6.00 4.66
N TYR A 68 20.61 4.72 4.32
CA TYR A 68 21.89 4.04 4.46
C TYR A 68 22.97 4.66 3.57
N MET A 69 22.65 5.03 2.32
CA MET A 69 23.61 5.57 1.36
C MET A 69 23.89 7.08 1.53
N LEU A 70 22.86 7.87 1.82
CA LEU A 70 22.90 9.34 1.82
C LEU A 70 22.84 9.94 3.24
N GLY A 71 22.70 9.09 4.26
CA GLY A 71 22.55 9.50 5.65
C GLY A 71 21.22 10.19 5.93
N PHE A 72 21.18 10.95 7.03
CA PHE A 72 19.97 11.60 7.53
C PHE A 72 19.44 12.75 6.67
N ASN A 73 20.18 13.21 5.66
CA ASN A 73 19.74 14.30 4.79
C ASN A 73 18.42 13.99 4.05
N ILE A 74 18.14 12.69 3.82
CA ILE A 74 16.89 12.23 3.22
C ILE A 74 15.63 12.59 4.04
N ILE A 75 15.79 12.99 5.31
CA ILE A 75 14.67 13.44 6.15
C ILE A 75 13.94 14.64 5.55
N TRP A 76 14.62 15.52 4.80
CA TRP A 76 13.99 16.64 4.12
C TRP A 76 13.01 16.18 3.05
N LEU A 77 13.33 15.09 2.35
CA LEU A 77 12.42 14.50 1.38
C LEU A 77 11.14 14.01 2.08
N ALA A 78 11.27 13.29 3.19
CA ALA A 78 10.13 12.82 3.97
C ALA A 78 9.30 13.98 4.56
N PHE A 79 9.95 15.01 5.06
CA PHE A 79 9.28 16.18 5.65
C PHE A 79 8.48 16.94 4.59
N LEU A 80 9.11 17.30 3.47
CA LEU A 80 8.45 18.03 2.39
C LEU A 80 7.36 17.19 1.72
N SER A 81 7.59 15.89 1.51
CA SER A 81 6.55 15.00 0.97
C SER A 81 5.36 14.91 1.89
N THR A 82 5.58 14.86 3.21
CA THR A 82 4.49 14.80 4.20
C THR A 82 3.67 16.08 4.18
N ILE A 83 4.30 17.25 4.15
CA ILE A 83 3.60 18.53 4.03
C ILE A 83 2.78 18.58 2.72
N GLY A 84 3.40 18.19 1.60
CA GLY A 84 2.71 18.12 0.31
C GLY A 84 1.48 17.22 0.35
N GLN A 85 1.59 16.06 1.02
CA GLN A 85 0.47 15.14 1.19
C GLN A 85 -0.65 15.72 2.06
N VAL A 86 -0.31 16.40 3.16
CA VAL A 86 -1.31 17.06 4.01
C VAL A 86 -2.07 18.15 3.23
N VAL A 87 -1.36 18.96 2.45
CA VAL A 87 -1.98 19.99 1.60
C VAL A 87 -2.86 19.34 0.52
N ALA A 88 -2.38 18.29 -0.13
CA ALA A 88 -3.15 17.55 -1.12
C ALA A 88 -4.43 16.94 -0.52
N TRP A 89 -4.34 16.37 0.67
CA TRP A 89 -5.49 15.83 1.41
C TRP A 89 -6.50 16.89 1.81
N ALA A 90 -6.03 18.03 2.31
CA ALA A 90 -6.89 19.10 2.78
C ALA A 90 -7.71 19.71 1.63
N TRP A 91 -7.09 19.89 0.44
CA TRP A 91 -7.70 20.63 -0.67
C TRP A 91 -7.84 19.82 -1.96
N LEU A 92 -6.74 19.30 -2.48
CA LEU A 92 -6.71 18.72 -3.83
C LEU A 92 -7.58 17.47 -3.98
N TYR A 93 -7.48 16.51 -3.07
CA TYR A 93 -8.22 15.25 -3.16
C TYR A 93 -9.72 15.45 -2.94
N LYS A 94 -10.10 16.34 -2.02
CA LYS A 94 -11.49 16.72 -1.83
C LYS A 94 -12.08 17.32 -3.10
N PHE A 95 -11.38 18.28 -3.71
CA PHE A 95 -11.79 18.89 -4.97
C PHE A 95 -11.95 17.84 -6.09
N ILE A 96 -10.97 16.96 -6.26
CA ILE A 96 -11.01 15.90 -7.28
C ILE A 96 -12.17 14.92 -7.04
N GLN A 97 -12.45 14.59 -5.78
CA GLN A 97 -13.55 13.71 -5.41
C GLN A 97 -14.92 14.35 -5.71
N GLU A 98 -15.09 15.63 -5.38
CA GLU A 98 -16.32 16.38 -5.64
C GLU A 98 -16.57 16.52 -7.15
N GLU A 99 -15.59 17.00 -7.91
CA GLU A 99 -15.66 17.12 -9.37
C GLU A 99 -15.90 15.76 -10.05
N GLY A 100 -15.20 14.72 -9.59
CA GLY A 100 -15.37 13.37 -10.10
C GLY A 100 -16.78 12.83 -9.89
N ARG A 101 -17.40 13.15 -8.74
CA ARG A 101 -18.77 12.75 -8.42
C ARG A 101 -19.80 13.53 -9.24
N GLU A 102 -19.65 14.85 -9.32
CA GLU A 102 -20.59 15.73 -10.05
C GLU A 102 -20.63 15.42 -11.54
N ARG A 103 -19.47 15.10 -12.14
CA ARG A 103 -19.35 14.78 -13.56
C ARG A 103 -19.54 13.30 -13.89
N GLY A 104 -19.68 12.44 -12.88
CA GLY A 104 -19.83 10.99 -13.08
C GLY A 104 -18.58 10.29 -13.66
N VAL A 105 -17.40 10.90 -13.50
CA VAL A 105 -16.13 10.35 -13.97
C VAL A 105 -15.41 9.53 -12.89
N ARG A 106 -14.47 8.67 -13.29
CA ARG A 106 -13.85 7.65 -12.43
C ARG A 106 -12.32 7.71 -12.40
N SER A 107 -11.72 8.53 -13.26
CA SER A 107 -10.26 8.68 -13.34
C SER A 107 -9.84 10.15 -13.47
N LEU A 108 -8.60 10.44 -13.09
CA LEU A 108 -8.01 11.77 -13.30
C LEU A 108 -7.94 12.12 -14.78
N SER A 109 -7.58 11.16 -15.64
CA SER A 109 -7.51 11.40 -17.09
C SER A 109 -8.86 11.77 -17.71
N SER A 110 -9.96 11.17 -17.23
CA SER A 110 -11.31 11.57 -17.64
C SER A 110 -11.68 12.98 -17.15
N LEU A 111 -11.24 13.36 -15.96
CA LEU A 111 -11.46 14.72 -15.46
C LEU A 111 -10.66 15.76 -16.29
N VAL A 112 -9.47 15.39 -16.76
CA VAL A 112 -8.68 16.19 -17.71
C VAL A 112 -9.41 16.29 -19.06
N ALA A 113 -10.02 15.21 -19.56
CA ALA A 113 -10.76 15.21 -20.83
C ALA A 113 -11.87 16.25 -20.83
N ASP A 114 -12.63 16.33 -19.74
CA ASP A 114 -13.75 17.27 -19.60
C ASP A 114 -13.30 18.73 -19.52
N LYS A 115 -12.05 19.00 -19.13
CA LYS A 115 -11.54 20.37 -18.92
C LYS A 115 -10.60 20.87 -20.03
N ALA A 116 -9.70 20.01 -20.49
CA ALA A 116 -8.62 20.36 -21.42
C ALA A 116 -8.82 19.77 -22.82
N GLY A 117 -9.62 18.71 -22.96
CA GLY A 117 -9.86 18.02 -24.23
C GLY A 117 -9.20 16.66 -24.34
N ALA A 118 -9.45 16.00 -25.47
CA ALA A 118 -9.08 14.60 -25.69
C ALA A 118 -7.55 14.33 -25.81
N PRO A 119 -6.73 15.18 -26.48
CA PRO A 119 -5.29 14.93 -26.59
C PRO A 119 -4.57 14.92 -25.23
N GLU A 120 -4.87 15.89 -24.38
CA GLU A 120 -4.29 16.06 -23.05
C GLU A 120 -4.70 14.92 -22.12
N ALA A 121 -5.97 14.50 -22.21
CA ALA A 121 -6.47 13.35 -21.46
C ALA A 121 -5.78 12.04 -21.85
N LYS A 122 -5.57 11.82 -23.15
CA LYS A 122 -4.84 10.64 -23.65
C LYS A 122 -3.40 10.64 -23.16
N LEU A 123 -2.73 11.79 -23.23
CA LEU A 123 -1.37 11.93 -22.71
C LEU A 123 -1.33 11.64 -21.21
N ALA A 124 -2.25 12.23 -20.43
CA ALA A 124 -2.35 11.99 -18.99
C ALA A 124 -2.61 10.51 -18.68
N ALA A 125 -3.48 9.83 -19.43
CA ALA A 125 -3.76 8.40 -19.27
C ALA A 125 -2.52 7.54 -19.56
N VAL A 126 -1.83 7.79 -20.68
CA VAL A 126 -0.60 7.06 -21.06
C VAL A 126 0.49 7.24 -20.02
N LEU A 127 0.74 8.47 -19.60
CA LEU A 127 1.73 8.76 -18.55
C LEU A 127 1.34 8.10 -17.22
N SER A 128 0.06 8.13 -16.84
CA SER A 128 -0.42 7.48 -15.62
C SER A 128 -0.14 5.97 -15.65
N VAL A 129 -0.50 5.29 -16.75
CA VAL A 129 -0.25 3.85 -16.90
C VAL A 129 1.25 3.54 -16.87
N LEU A 130 2.08 4.33 -17.58
CA LEU A 130 3.52 4.14 -17.62
C LEU A 130 4.14 4.25 -16.21
N PHE A 131 3.89 5.36 -15.51
CA PHE A 131 4.48 5.59 -14.20
C PHE A 131 3.93 4.65 -13.12
N LEU A 132 2.63 4.33 -13.15
CA LEU A 132 2.04 3.37 -12.22
C LEU A 132 2.54 1.94 -12.46
N SER A 133 2.85 1.57 -13.71
CA SER A 133 3.44 0.26 -14.02
C SER A 133 4.86 0.14 -13.47
N ILE A 134 5.68 1.19 -13.64
CA ILE A 134 7.03 1.25 -13.05
C ILE A 134 6.94 1.19 -11.52
N TYR A 135 6.00 1.94 -10.93
CA TYR A 135 5.76 1.93 -9.50
C TYR A 135 5.35 0.53 -9.01
N ALA A 136 4.38 -0.12 -9.66
CA ALA A 136 3.93 -1.47 -9.29
C ALA A 136 5.06 -2.50 -9.39
N ALA A 137 5.88 -2.43 -10.45
CA ALA A 137 7.05 -3.29 -10.61
C ALA A 137 8.05 -3.09 -9.46
N ALA A 138 8.31 -1.83 -9.05
CA ALA A 138 9.19 -1.53 -7.92
C ALA A 138 8.64 -2.11 -6.60
N GLN A 139 7.33 -2.07 -6.37
CA GLN A 139 6.74 -2.64 -5.15
C GLN A 139 6.84 -4.17 -5.10
N LEU A 140 6.54 -4.84 -6.21
CA LEU A 140 6.69 -6.30 -6.29
C LEU A 140 8.15 -6.72 -6.09
N THR A 141 9.09 -5.96 -6.68
CA THR A 141 10.54 -6.17 -6.50
C THR A 141 10.95 -6.00 -5.03
N SER A 142 10.47 -4.96 -4.35
CA SER A 142 10.72 -4.77 -2.91
C SER A 142 10.19 -5.93 -2.07
N GLY A 143 9.00 -6.45 -2.40
CA GLY A 143 8.44 -7.65 -1.75
C GLY A 143 9.29 -8.90 -2.00
N GLY A 144 9.72 -9.12 -3.25
CA GLY A 144 10.62 -10.22 -3.62
C GLY A 144 11.94 -10.18 -2.85
N LYS A 145 12.57 -8.99 -2.76
CA LYS A 145 13.80 -8.79 -1.99
C LYS A 145 13.60 -9.05 -0.50
N ALA A 146 12.48 -8.61 0.07
CA ALA A 146 12.16 -8.91 1.46
C ALA A 146 12.08 -10.43 1.71
N LEU A 147 11.40 -11.17 0.82
CA LEU A 147 11.30 -12.63 0.92
C LEU A 147 12.64 -13.34 0.70
N TYR A 148 13.47 -12.84 -0.23
CA TYR A 148 14.83 -13.35 -0.41
C TYR A 148 15.66 -13.21 0.87
N VAL A 149 15.64 -12.04 1.50
CA VAL A 149 16.41 -11.79 2.73
C VAL A 149 15.86 -12.59 3.92
N MET A 150 14.53 -12.71 4.06
CA MET A 150 13.92 -13.37 5.21
C MET A 150 13.89 -14.90 5.10
N MET A 151 13.66 -15.44 3.90
CA MET A 151 13.42 -16.88 3.68
C MET A 151 14.52 -17.57 2.87
N GLY A 152 15.40 -16.80 2.21
CA GLY A 152 16.38 -17.34 1.26
C GLY A 152 15.74 -17.86 -0.03
N TRP A 153 14.50 -17.46 -0.33
CA TRP A 153 13.83 -17.81 -1.58
C TRP A 153 14.33 -16.96 -2.73
N ASP A 154 14.39 -17.52 -3.93
CA ASP A 154 14.70 -16.75 -5.12
C ASP A 154 13.77 -15.52 -5.25
N GLU A 155 14.34 -14.36 -5.58
CA GLU A 155 13.62 -13.08 -5.63
C GLU A 155 12.43 -13.15 -6.61
N MET A 156 12.57 -13.85 -7.74
CA MET A 156 11.51 -13.99 -8.72
C MET A 156 10.33 -14.81 -8.18
N ILE A 157 10.58 -15.82 -7.34
CA ILE A 157 9.51 -16.57 -6.69
C ILE A 157 8.68 -15.64 -5.80
N GLY A 158 9.34 -14.80 -5.00
CA GLY A 158 8.66 -13.81 -4.16
C GLY A 158 7.83 -12.80 -4.96
N ILE A 159 8.41 -12.29 -6.06
CA ILE A 159 7.71 -11.39 -7.00
C ILE A 159 6.46 -12.07 -7.57
N LEU A 160 6.58 -13.32 -8.04
CA LEU A 160 5.47 -14.04 -8.67
C LEU A 160 4.35 -14.34 -7.68
N ILE A 161 4.66 -14.70 -6.44
CA ILE A 161 3.64 -14.91 -5.39
C ILE A 161 2.86 -13.61 -5.16
N GLY A 162 3.55 -12.49 -4.97
CA GLY A 162 2.92 -11.18 -4.81
C GLY A 162 2.08 -10.78 -6.02
N PHE A 163 2.63 -10.94 -7.22
CA PHE A 163 1.94 -10.61 -8.47
C PHE A 163 0.64 -11.40 -8.64
N VAL A 164 0.70 -12.73 -8.51
CA VAL A 164 -0.48 -13.60 -8.69
C VAL A 164 -1.56 -13.26 -7.67
N LEU A 165 -1.18 -13.05 -6.40
CA LEU A 165 -2.15 -12.73 -5.36
C LEU A 165 -2.81 -11.38 -5.59
N VAL A 166 -2.02 -10.33 -5.85
CA VAL A 166 -2.53 -8.98 -6.12
C VAL A 166 -3.45 -8.97 -7.34
N VAL A 167 -3.02 -9.58 -8.44
CA VAL A 167 -3.84 -9.65 -9.66
C VAL A 167 -5.13 -10.44 -9.39
N ALA A 168 -5.07 -11.56 -8.68
CA ALA A 168 -6.24 -12.39 -8.41
C ALA A 168 -7.31 -11.62 -7.64
N TYR A 169 -6.99 -11.00 -6.50
CA TYR A 169 -8.01 -10.29 -5.72
C TYR A 169 -8.44 -8.97 -6.38
N CYS A 170 -7.54 -8.24 -7.05
CA CYS A 170 -7.89 -7.00 -7.75
C CYS A 170 -8.81 -7.27 -8.94
N TYR A 171 -8.53 -8.32 -9.72
CA TYR A 171 -9.40 -8.72 -10.83
C TYR A 171 -10.77 -9.18 -10.32
N ALA A 172 -10.79 -9.87 -9.18
CA ALA A 172 -12.01 -10.41 -8.62
C ALA A 172 -12.95 -9.33 -8.04
N GLY A 173 -12.42 -8.34 -7.32
CA GLY A 173 -13.22 -7.36 -6.56
C GLY A 173 -12.87 -5.88 -6.76
N GLY A 174 -12.02 -5.55 -7.73
CA GLY A 174 -11.71 -4.17 -8.09
C GLY A 174 -11.09 -3.35 -6.95
N ILE A 175 -11.40 -2.05 -6.91
CA ILE A 175 -10.87 -1.14 -5.88
C ILE A 175 -11.34 -1.51 -4.47
N ARG A 176 -12.51 -2.13 -4.34
CA ARG A 176 -13.03 -2.61 -3.04
C ARG A 176 -12.11 -3.67 -2.44
N ALA A 177 -11.67 -4.63 -3.26
CA ALA A 177 -10.71 -5.65 -2.83
C ALA A 177 -9.42 -5.00 -2.32
N SER A 178 -8.87 -4.04 -3.07
CA SER A 178 -7.67 -3.30 -2.68
C SER A 178 -7.85 -2.59 -1.33
N ILE A 179 -8.95 -1.86 -1.15
CA ILE A 179 -9.20 -1.12 0.09
C ILE A 179 -9.31 -2.07 1.30
N TRP A 180 -9.95 -3.23 1.12
CA TRP A 180 -10.10 -4.21 2.19
C TRP A 180 -8.78 -4.88 2.54
N THR A 181 -7.97 -5.27 1.53
CA THR A 181 -6.64 -5.84 1.76
C THR A 181 -5.73 -4.83 2.45
N ASP A 182 -5.74 -3.58 2.01
CA ASP A 182 -4.91 -2.53 2.59
C ASP A 182 -5.30 -2.23 4.04
N ALA A 183 -6.60 -2.25 4.36
CA ALA A 183 -7.08 -2.07 5.73
C ALA A 183 -6.60 -3.21 6.64
N ALA A 184 -6.71 -4.46 6.18
CA ALA A 184 -6.21 -5.63 6.91
C ALA A 184 -4.69 -5.56 7.10
N GLN A 185 -3.94 -5.22 6.06
CA GLN A 185 -2.49 -5.06 6.11
C GLN A 185 -2.08 -3.93 7.06
N SER A 186 -2.78 -2.80 7.04
CA SER A 186 -2.55 -1.68 7.95
C SER A 186 -2.73 -2.10 9.42
N CYS A 187 -3.78 -2.88 9.72
CA CYS A 187 -3.97 -3.42 11.06
C CYS A 187 -2.79 -4.30 11.49
N VAL A 188 -2.31 -5.19 10.61
CA VAL A 188 -1.14 -6.04 10.88
C VAL A 188 0.11 -5.20 11.11
N MET A 189 0.33 -4.15 10.31
CA MET A 189 1.47 -3.25 10.47
C MET A 189 1.43 -2.49 11.80
N ILE A 190 0.27 -1.97 12.20
CA ILE A 190 0.09 -1.26 13.48
C ILE A 190 0.35 -2.20 14.65
N VAL A 191 -0.19 -3.41 14.62
CA VAL A 191 0.04 -4.43 15.65
C VAL A 191 1.51 -4.81 15.70
N GLY A 192 2.13 -5.05 14.53
CA GLY A 192 3.54 -5.41 14.41
C GLY A 192 4.46 -4.35 15.01
N VAL A 193 4.24 -3.07 14.68
CA VAL A 193 5.06 -1.98 15.22
C VAL A 193 4.85 -1.82 16.73
N SER A 194 3.61 -1.98 17.21
CA SER A 194 3.28 -1.90 18.63
C SER A 194 4.00 -2.99 19.43
N LEU A 195 3.97 -4.23 18.93
CA LEU A 195 4.68 -5.37 19.54
C LEU A 195 6.19 -5.17 19.52
N PHE A 196 6.74 -4.65 18.42
CA PHE A 196 8.16 -4.34 18.31
C PHE A 196 8.62 -3.35 19.39
N PHE A 197 7.90 -2.24 19.57
CA PHE A 197 8.23 -1.26 20.62
C PHE A 197 8.03 -1.81 22.04
N ALA A 198 7.00 -2.62 22.27
CA ALA A 198 6.80 -3.29 23.55
C ALA A 198 7.97 -4.23 23.88
N GLY A 199 8.43 -5.01 22.89
CA GLY A 199 9.58 -5.91 23.03
C GLY A 199 10.88 -5.17 23.32
N LEU A 200 11.14 -4.05 22.63
CA LEU A 200 12.31 -3.19 22.92
C LEU A 200 12.29 -2.65 24.35
N ARG A 201 11.11 -2.28 24.86
CA ARG A 201 10.96 -1.80 26.23
C ARG A 201 11.25 -2.91 27.25
N CYS A 202 10.77 -4.14 27.02
CA CYS A 202 11.08 -5.29 27.87
C CYS A 202 12.57 -5.61 27.88
N ARG A 203 13.22 -5.68 26.72
CA ARG A 203 14.65 -5.98 26.64
C ARG A 203 15.51 -4.95 27.37
N LYS A 204 15.16 -3.67 27.25
CA LYS A 204 15.85 -2.59 27.97
C LYS A 204 15.65 -2.66 29.50
N LEU A 205 14.54 -3.24 29.97
CA LEU A 205 14.30 -3.49 31.40
C LEU A 205 15.09 -4.71 31.89
N GLU A 206 15.17 -5.79 31.10
CA GLU A 206 16.03 -6.94 31.40
C GLU A 206 17.50 -6.53 31.51
N ASP A 207 18.01 -5.77 30.52
CA ASP A 207 19.38 -5.24 30.54
C ASP A 207 19.65 -4.37 31.80
N LEU A 208 18.65 -3.63 32.28
CA LEU A 208 18.76 -2.79 33.48
C LEU A 208 18.72 -3.62 34.77
N GLU A 209 17.89 -4.66 34.82
CA GLU A 209 17.86 -5.61 35.94
C GLU A 209 19.18 -6.38 36.07
N ASP A 210 19.76 -6.80 34.95
CA ASP A 210 21.05 -7.50 34.93
C ASP A 210 22.19 -6.59 35.41
N LEU A 211 22.15 -5.29 35.05
CA LEU A 211 23.09 -4.29 35.56
C LEU A 211 22.92 -3.97 37.05
N LEU A 212 21.70 -4.06 37.60
CA LEU A 212 21.45 -3.87 39.03
C LEU A 212 21.80 -5.09 39.88
N LYS A 213 21.91 -6.28 39.25
CA LYS A 213 22.31 -7.54 39.90
C LYS A 213 23.82 -7.80 39.81
N ALA A 214 24.56 -7.04 39.01
CA ALA A 214 26.02 -7.07 38.86
C ALA A 214 26.72 -6.10 39.82
#